data_AF-A0A4Y6UW30-F1
#
_entry.id   AF-A0A4Y6UW30-F1
#
_cell.length_a   1.000
_cell.length_b   1.000
_cell.length_c   1.000
_cell.angle_alpha   90.00
_cell.angle_beta   90.00
_cell.angle_gamma   90.00
#
_symmetry.space_group_name_H-M   'P 1'
#
loop_
_entity.id
_entity.type
_entity.pdbx_description
1 polymer ?
#
loop_
_entity_poly.entity_id
_entity_poly.type
_entity_poly.pdbx_seq_one_letter_code
_entity_poly.pdbx_strand_id
1 'polypeptide(L)'
;MNKSAKMASLASALLLTFALTACGQANAPAPEPINVPPNSTQEPPADPAEAEETDPAEPADPADPDGEEVLSATGEYGGQADPHTIEVNVDGTPTSFQLAEGVEAQLDGLNEGDTISFDYVEQKVEGSDVPQLEIRSLHAGGDSTSSGQGTSGAAASTDRPATESFVVGDGESKTLTGELQDGDGYSLYVLDGYTLDASANRLSLTEDPAYYAEIEKLPADYNVDHLRLQGTAELEKAGGTVKEFDSDTLVESPMVNASLFLQGSGADETRDYILWEAEDGSGYIFRLVMPENEDGSPFYMEATTSLSTILGL
;
A
#
# COMPACT_ATOMS: atom_id res chain seq x y z
N MET A 1 -48.87 28.96 -15.53
CA MET A 1 -50.20 28.81 -14.89
C MET A 1 -50.47 27.33 -14.68
N ASN A 2 -50.90 26.94 -13.48
CA ASN A 2 -51.66 25.71 -13.16
C ASN A 2 -50.91 24.36 -13.32
N LYS A 3 -50.95 23.41 -12.37
CA LYS A 3 -51.69 23.30 -11.09
C LYS A 3 -50.93 22.37 -10.11
N SER A 4 -51.06 22.64 -8.81
CA SER A 4 -50.63 21.76 -7.72
C SER A 4 -51.67 20.66 -7.42
N ALA A 5 -51.23 19.56 -6.82
CA ALA A 5 -52.07 18.68 -5.99
C ALA A 5 -51.26 18.22 -4.76
N LYS A 6 -51.94 18.00 -3.63
CA LYS A 6 -51.36 17.64 -2.32
C LYS A 6 -51.91 16.28 -1.85
N MET A 7 -51.39 15.80 -0.71
CA MET A 7 -51.99 14.80 0.21
C MET A 7 -51.94 13.32 -0.25
N ALA A 8 -51.85 12.33 0.65
CA ALA A 8 -51.63 12.36 2.11
C ALA A 8 -51.06 11.01 2.62
N SER A 9 -50.57 11.05 3.87
CA SER A 9 -50.08 9.93 4.69
C SER A 9 -51.02 8.73 4.78
N LEU A 10 -50.42 7.53 4.91
CA LEU A 10 -50.98 6.47 5.76
C LEU A 10 -49.87 5.67 6.43
N ALA A 11 -49.88 5.62 7.76
CA ALA A 11 -48.94 4.84 8.57
C ALA A 11 -49.50 3.43 8.87
N SER A 12 -48.60 2.47 9.07
CA SER A 12 -48.85 1.28 9.88
C SER A 12 -47.54 0.82 10.51
N ALA A 13 -47.63 0.39 11.77
CA ALA A 13 -46.51 0.12 12.65
C ALA A 13 -46.50 -1.35 13.11
N LEU A 14 -45.52 -1.69 13.96
CA LEU A 14 -45.38 -2.95 14.71
C LEU A 14 -45.02 -4.17 13.84
N LEU A 15 -44.12 -5.09 14.23
CA LEU A 15 -43.32 -5.34 15.46
C LEU A 15 -41.84 -5.63 15.03
N LEU A 16 -40.84 -6.06 15.84
CA LEU A 16 -40.82 -6.81 17.10
C LEU A 16 -39.39 -6.81 17.69
N THR A 17 -39.21 -6.48 18.98
CA THR A 17 -37.93 -6.67 19.71
C THR A 17 -38.16 -7.03 21.18
N PHE A 18 -37.15 -7.72 21.75
CA PHE A 18 -37.00 -8.15 23.16
C PHE A 18 -37.96 -9.25 23.70
N ALA A 19 -37.60 -10.10 24.67
CA ALA A 19 -36.31 -10.70 25.05
C ALA A 19 -36.54 -11.75 26.19
N LEU A 20 -35.59 -12.67 26.36
CA LEU A 20 -35.20 -13.35 27.62
C LEU A 20 -36.08 -14.42 28.30
N THR A 21 -35.36 -15.27 29.04
CA THR A 21 -35.75 -16.15 30.18
C THR A 21 -36.65 -17.37 29.93
N ALA A 22 -36.02 -18.55 29.96
CA ALA A 22 -36.64 -19.82 30.31
C ALA A 22 -35.71 -20.63 31.25
N CYS A 23 -35.94 -20.53 32.56
CA CYS A 23 -35.31 -21.37 33.58
C CYS A 23 -36.39 -22.06 34.43
N GLY A 24 -36.23 -23.37 34.64
CA GLY A 24 -36.93 -24.14 35.68
C GLY A 24 -38.29 -24.74 35.30
N GLN A 25 -38.35 -26.08 35.25
CA GLN A 25 -38.90 -26.85 36.39
C GLN A 25 -38.59 -28.34 36.22
N ALA A 26 -38.05 -28.98 37.25
CA ALA A 26 -37.76 -30.41 37.26
C ALA A 26 -38.96 -31.25 37.72
N ASN A 27 -39.07 -32.48 37.20
CA ASN A 27 -39.82 -33.56 37.86
C ASN A 27 -39.21 -34.91 37.44
N ALA A 28 -38.70 -35.67 38.41
CA ALA A 28 -38.19 -37.04 38.23
C ALA A 28 -39.30 -38.07 38.56
N PRO A 29 -39.06 -39.37 38.30
CA PRO A 29 -38.42 -40.18 39.34
C PRO A 29 -37.33 -41.15 38.84
N ALA A 30 -36.43 -41.54 39.76
CA ALA A 30 -35.39 -42.57 39.60
C ALA A 30 -35.91 -43.99 39.95
N PRO A 31 -35.12 -45.10 39.86
CA PRO A 31 -33.99 -45.41 40.78
C PRO A 31 -32.75 -45.97 40.02
N GLU A 32 -31.71 -46.64 40.54
CA GLU A 32 -31.31 -47.23 41.86
C GLU A 32 -29.79 -46.97 42.15
N PRO A 33 -29.23 -47.30 43.35
CA PRO A 33 -28.00 -46.69 43.87
C PRO A 33 -26.84 -47.65 44.28
N ILE A 34 -25.61 -47.10 44.42
CA ILE A 34 -24.52 -47.57 45.32
C ILE A 34 -23.75 -46.29 45.78
N ASN A 35 -23.90 -45.71 46.98
CA ASN A 35 -23.41 -46.09 48.34
C ASN A 35 -21.86 -46.09 48.40
N VAL A 36 -21.06 -45.52 49.34
CA VAL A 36 -21.15 -45.03 50.75
C VAL A 36 -19.83 -44.20 51.02
N PRO A 37 -19.54 -43.58 52.20
CA PRO A 37 -20.23 -42.56 52.99
C PRO A 37 -19.24 -41.39 53.38
N PRO A 38 -19.16 -40.76 54.59
CA PRO A 38 -19.28 -39.30 54.68
C PRO A 38 -18.18 -38.59 55.50
N ASN A 39 -18.51 -37.38 55.99
CA ASN A 39 -17.99 -36.69 57.21
C ASN A 39 -16.98 -35.54 56.99
N SER A 40 -16.98 -34.40 57.72
CA SER A 40 -18.00 -33.54 58.38
C SER A 40 -17.27 -32.35 59.02
N THR A 41 -17.83 -31.12 58.95
CA THR A 41 -17.40 -29.93 59.77
C THR A 41 -15.95 -29.43 59.47
N GLN A 42 -15.51 -28.17 59.70
CA GLN A 42 -16.02 -27.04 60.48
C GLN A 42 -15.51 -25.67 59.94
N GLU A 43 -16.05 -24.60 60.53
CA GLU A 43 -15.82 -23.13 60.39
C GLU A 43 -14.37 -22.56 60.38
N PRO A 44 -14.19 -21.25 60.07
CA PRO A 44 -12.92 -20.57 59.75
C PRO A 44 -12.30 -19.89 61.01
N PRO A 45 -11.36 -18.90 60.96
CA PRO A 45 -10.58 -18.34 59.84
C PRO A 45 -9.06 -18.22 60.09
N ALA A 46 -8.30 -17.88 59.03
CA ALA A 46 -7.05 -17.10 59.13
C ALA A 46 -6.72 -16.43 57.78
N ASP A 47 -6.51 -15.13 57.80
CA ASP A 47 -5.91 -14.27 56.75
C ASP A 47 -4.58 -13.77 57.35
N PRO A 48 -3.44 -13.74 56.62
CA PRO A 48 -3.19 -12.65 55.69
C PRO A 48 -2.38 -12.96 54.41
N ALA A 49 -2.71 -12.21 53.35
CA ALA A 49 -1.80 -11.63 52.34
C ALA A 49 -1.12 -12.50 51.24
N GLU A 50 -1.00 -11.86 50.07
CA GLU A 50 -0.02 -12.04 48.98
C GLU A 50 0.09 -13.40 48.25
N ALA A 51 -0.47 -13.44 47.03
CA ALA A 51 0.27 -13.77 45.81
C ALA A 51 -0.50 -13.24 44.58
N GLU A 52 0.23 -12.79 43.56
CA GLU A 52 -0.31 -12.00 42.43
C GLU A 52 -1.00 -12.86 41.36
N GLU A 53 -1.83 -12.22 40.53
CA GLU A 53 -2.42 -12.84 39.34
C GLU A 53 -1.31 -13.16 38.33
N THR A 54 -1.18 -14.42 37.94
CA THR A 54 -0.24 -14.83 36.89
C THR A 54 -0.92 -14.74 35.53
N ASP A 55 -0.57 -13.69 34.79
CA ASP A 55 -0.95 -13.51 33.39
C ASP A 55 -0.43 -14.68 32.52
N PRO A 56 -1.20 -15.16 31.52
CA PRO A 56 -0.69 -16.11 30.53
C PRO A 56 0.40 -15.47 29.67
N ALA A 57 1.54 -16.15 29.55
CA ALA A 57 2.71 -15.61 28.86
C ALA A 57 2.44 -15.16 27.42
N GLU A 58 2.75 -13.89 27.17
CA GLU A 58 2.94 -13.28 25.85
C GLU A 58 4.03 -14.04 25.06
N PRO A 59 3.87 -14.29 23.75
CA PRO A 59 4.94 -14.86 22.94
C PRO A 59 6.07 -13.83 22.84
N ALA A 60 7.28 -14.20 23.24
CA ALA A 60 8.43 -13.31 23.16
C ALA A 60 8.79 -13.01 21.70
N ASP A 61 8.60 -11.75 21.35
CA ASP A 61 9.01 -11.14 20.08
C ASP A 61 10.53 -11.29 19.87
N PRO A 62 11.01 -11.68 18.68
CA PRO A 62 12.44 -11.69 18.40
C PRO A 62 12.94 -10.25 18.24
N ALA A 63 13.50 -9.69 19.33
CA ALA A 63 14.05 -8.34 19.32
C ALA A 63 15.07 -8.13 18.19
N ASP A 64 14.66 -7.36 17.18
CA ASP A 64 15.53 -6.78 16.15
C ASP A 64 16.41 -5.69 16.81
N PRO A 65 17.75 -5.70 16.65
CA PRO A 65 18.62 -4.87 17.49
C PRO A 65 18.56 -3.35 17.27
N ASP A 66 17.95 -2.83 16.20
CA ASP A 66 17.98 -1.40 15.84
C ASP A 66 16.59 -0.88 15.39
N GLY A 67 15.68 -0.66 16.34
CA GLY A 67 14.33 -0.14 16.10
C GLY A 67 14.27 1.38 15.86
N GLU A 68 14.72 1.83 14.69
CA GLU A 68 14.54 3.21 14.21
C GLU A 68 13.28 3.32 13.33
N GLU A 69 12.34 4.21 13.69
CA GLU A 69 11.11 4.46 12.92
C GLU A 69 11.44 5.24 11.64
N VAL A 70 11.08 4.66 10.48
CA VAL A 70 11.25 5.30 9.16
C VAL A 70 10.02 6.15 8.85
N LEU A 71 10.25 7.40 8.46
CA LEU A 71 9.25 8.43 8.18
C LEU A 71 9.39 8.91 6.73
N SER A 72 8.27 9.14 6.04
CA SER A 72 8.27 9.69 4.67
C SER A 72 7.87 11.17 4.67
N ALA A 73 8.47 11.97 3.80
CA ALA A 73 8.14 13.38 3.62
C ALA A 73 8.26 13.85 2.15
N THR A 74 7.79 15.07 1.89
CA THR A 74 7.93 15.78 0.61
C THR A 74 8.27 17.24 0.89
N GLY A 75 9.12 17.84 0.06
CA GLY A 75 9.51 19.25 0.21
C GLY A 75 10.32 19.78 -0.98
N GLU A 76 10.64 21.07 -0.98
CA GLU A 76 11.47 21.70 -2.02
C GLU A 76 12.95 21.58 -1.65
N TYR A 77 13.78 21.02 -2.52
CA TYR A 77 15.21 20.86 -2.32
C TYR A 77 15.92 22.23 -2.22
N GLY A 78 16.55 22.49 -1.07
CA GLY A 78 17.26 23.74 -0.76
C GLY A 78 18.76 23.73 -1.09
N GLY A 79 19.30 22.60 -1.56
CA GLY A 79 20.72 22.45 -1.92
C GLY A 79 21.55 21.68 -0.89
N GLN A 80 22.83 21.42 -1.22
CA GLN A 80 23.80 20.79 -0.32
C GLN A 80 24.51 21.82 0.57
N ALA A 81 24.50 21.58 1.89
CA ALA A 81 25.32 22.31 2.85
C ALA A 81 26.76 21.76 2.91
N ASP A 82 26.90 20.44 2.80
CA ASP A 82 28.16 19.70 2.65
C ASP A 82 27.89 18.35 1.95
N PRO A 83 28.91 17.53 1.61
CA PRO A 83 28.70 16.31 0.82
C PRO A 83 27.76 15.25 1.41
N HIS A 84 27.43 15.32 2.71
CA HIS A 84 26.52 14.39 3.37
C HIS A 84 25.31 15.11 3.98
N THR A 85 25.09 16.39 3.67
CA THR A 85 24.03 17.21 4.28
C THR A 85 23.29 18.05 3.24
N ILE A 86 21.97 17.89 3.15
CA ILE A 86 21.09 18.73 2.33
C ILE A 86 20.14 19.58 3.19
N GLU A 87 19.68 20.69 2.64
CA GLU A 87 18.52 21.43 3.15
C GLU A 87 17.29 21.07 2.31
N VAL A 88 16.14 20.90 2.96
CA VAL A 88 14.84 20.66 2.30
C VAL A 88 13.78 21.52 3.00
N ASN A 89 12.96 22.21 2.22
CA ASN A 89 11.84 22.99 2.72
C ASN A 89 10.60 22.10 2.84
N VAL A 90 10.40 21.53 4.02
CA VAL A 90 9.19 20.76 4.37
C VAL A 90 8.17 21.72 4.96
N ASP A 91 6.95 21.76 4.40
CA ASP A 91 5.88 22.71 4.79
C ASP A 91 6.33 24.19 4.89
N GLY A 92 7.26 24.60 4.03
CA GLY A 92 7.84 25.95 4.03
C GLY A 92 8.81 26.25 5.18
N THR A 93 9.28 25.21 5.88
CA THR A 93 10.31 25.29 6.93
C THR A 93 11.62 24.67 6.43
N PRO A 94 12.71 25.45 6.29
CA PRO A 94 14.02 24.91 5.93
C PRO A 94 14.51 23.95 7.02
N THR A 95 14.76 22.70 6.64
CA THR A 95 15.13 21.60 7.53
C THR A 95 16.36 20.89 6.96
N SER A 96 17.37 20.64 7.80
CA SER A 96 18.61 19.98 7.37
C SER A 96 18.54 18.48 7.60
N PHE A 97 18.92 17.71 6.58
CA PHE A 97 18.96 16.25 6.61
C PHE A 97 20.36 15.75 6.27
N GLN A 98 20.83 14.71 6.96
CA GLN A 98 21.95 13.90 6.50
C GLN A 98 21.53 12.99 5.35
N LEU A 99 22.50 12.54 4.58
CA LEU A 99 22.35 11.52 3.54
C LEU A 99 22.99 10.22 4.04
N ALA A 100 22.25 9.11 3.97
CA ALA A 100 22.83 7.79 4.14
C ALA A 100 23.79 7.44 2.98
N GLU A 101 24.71 6.51 3.21
CA GLU A 101 25.72 6.10 2.22
C GLU A 101 25.05 5.61 0.92
N GLY A 102 25.33 6.31 -0.19
CA GLY A 102 24.81 5.98 -1.53
C GLY A 102 23.66 6.87 -1.99
N VAL A 103 23.00 7.60 -1.08
CA VAL A 103 21.93 8.57 -1.41
C VAL A 103 22.51 9.80 -2.13
N GLU A 104 23.79 10.11 -1.95
CA GLU A 104 24.42 11.28 -2.58
C GLU A 104 24.31 11.26 -4.12
N ALA A 105 24.29 10.09 -4.73
CA ALA A 105 24.13 9.92 -6.18
C ALA A 105 22.69 10.22 -6.66
N GLN A 106 21.69 10.15 -5.79
CA GLN A 106 20.29 10.49 -6.11
C GLN A 106 20.06 12.01 -6.21
N LEU A 107 21.06 12.82 -5.83
CA LEU A 107 21.04 14.28 -5.99
C LEU A 107 21.52 14.74 -7.38
N ASP A 108 22.10 13.85 -8.20
CA ASP A 108 22.63 14.22 -9.52
C ASP A 108 21.51 14.65 -10.47
N GLY A 109 21.49 15.95 -10.78
CA GLY A 109 20.51 16.57 -11.68
C GLY A 109 19.43 17.41 -10.98
N LEU A 110 19.32 17.33 -9.64
CA LEU A 110 18.46 18.21 -8.85
C LEU A 110 18.98 19.65 -8.80
N ASN A 111 18.05 20.59 -8.83
CA ASN A 111 18.26 22.02 -8.76
C ASN A 111 17.55 22.59 -7.53
N GLU A 112 18.10 23.66 -6.94
CA GLU A 112 17.44 24.35 -5.83
C GLU A 112 16.02 24.80 -6.24
N GLY A 113 15.01 24.36 -5.47
CA GLY A 113 13.59 24.56 -5.74
C GLY A 113 12.88 23.38 -6.40
N ASP A 114 13.58 22.32 -6.82
CA ASP A 114 12.94 21.09 -7.31
C ASP A 114 12.20 20.40 -6.16
N THR A 115 10.97 19.94 -6.39
CA THR A 115 10.23 19.13 -5.40
C THR A 115 10.89 17.76 -5.28
N ILE A 116 11.00 17.23 -4.07
CA ILE A 116 11.50 15.88 -3.79
C ILE A 116 10.61 15.18 -2.76
N SER A 117 10.46 13.86 -2.90
CA SER A 117 9.94 12.97 -1.86
C SER A 117 11.07 12.06 -1.36
N PHE A 118 11.07 11.73 -0.07
CA PHE A 118 12.18 11.05 0.58
C PHE A 118 11.75 10.36 1.87
N ASP A 119 12.40 9.25 2.20
CA ASP A 119 12.26 8.58 3.50
C ASP A 119 13.47 8.88 4.38
N TYR A 120 13.24 9.10 5.67
CA TYR A 120 14.26 9.44 6.65
C TYR A 120 14.01 8.78 8.01
N VAL A 121 15.05 8.69 8.84
CA VAL A 121 14.96 8.26 10.25
C VAL A 121 15.32 9.40 11.20
N GLU A 122 14.75 9.40 12.41
CA GLU A 122 15.14 10.33 13.49
C GLU A 122 16.14 9.68 14.45
N GLN A 123 17.43 9.98 14.29
CA GLN A 123 18.49 9.46 15.16
C GLN A 123 18.73 10.38 16.38
N LYS A 124 18.73 9.79 17.58
CA LYS A 124 18.92 10.55 18.82
C LYS A 124 20.40 10.86 19.10
N VAL A 125 20.79 12.12 18.94
CA VAL A 125 22.17 12.57 19.23
C VAL A 125 22.41 12.74 20.73
N GLU A 126 23.42 12.05 21.29
CA GLU A 126 23.78 12.17 22.70
C GLU A 126 24.21 13.61 23.05
N GLY A 127 23.46 14.26 23.95
CA GLY A 127 23.71 15.64 24.38
C GLY A 127 22.97 16.72 23.57
N SER A 128 22.10 16.34 22.63
CA SER A 128 21.15 17.21 21.93
C SER A 128 19.70 16.85 22.30
N ASP A 129 18.83 17.86 22.39
CA ASP A 129 17.37 17.66 22.47
C ASP A 129 16.72 17.63 21.06
N VAL A 130 17.50 17.90 20.00
CA VAL A 130 17.08 17.84 18.59
C VAL A 130 17.67 16.57 17.96
N PRO A 131 16.85 15.69 17.34
CA PRO A 131 17.34 14.52 16.63
C PRO A 131 18.09 14.91 15.34
N GLN A 132 18.95 14.01 14.87
CA GLN A 132 19.56 14.08 13.56
C GLN A 132 18.63 13.34 12.59
N LEU A 133 18.25 14.01 11.51
CA LEU A 133 17.40 13.43 10.46
C LEU A 133 18.32 12.86 9.39
N GLU A 134 18.18 11.58 9.04
CA GLU A 134 19.02 10.91 8.03
C GLU A 134 18.14 10.29 6.93
N ILE A 135 18.29 10.80 5.70
CA ILE A 135 17.58 10.32 4.51
C ILE A 135 18.15 8.98 4.06
N ARG A 136 17.27 8.00 3.86
CA ARG A 136 17.57 6.64 3.36
C ARG A 136 17.27 6.47 1.87
N SER A 137 16.34 7.25 1.32
CA SER A 137 15.88 7.21 -0.08
C SER A 137 15.49 8.62 -0.54
N LEU A 138 15.72 8.96 -1.81
CA LEU A 138 15.29 10.23 -2.38
C LEU A 138 14.78 10.04 -3.81
N HIS A 139 13.65 10.68 -4.11
CA HIS A 139 12.98 10.68 -5.41
C HIS A 139 12.70 12.12 -5.87
N ALA A 140 12.93 12.41 -7.15
CA ALA A 140 12.63 13.70 -7.75
C ALA A 140 11.14 13.84 -8.07
N GLY A 141 10.47 14.79 -7.43
CA GLY A 141 9.10 15.21 -7.74
C GLY A 141 9.10 16.18 -8.92
N GLY A 142 8.90 15.68 -10.13
CA GLY A 142 9.03 16.47 -11.34
C GLY A 142 7.92 17.52 -11.54
N ASP A 143 8.29 18.80 -11.58
CA ASP A 143 7.75 19.69 -12.62
C ASP A 143 8.81 20.70 -13.15
N SER A 144 9.31 20.39 -14.34
CA SER A 144 9.71 21.32 -15.41
C SER A 144 10.32 22.70 -15.05
N THR A 145 11.65 22.83 -15.05
CA THR A 145 12.31 23.99 -15.69
C THR A 145 13.64 23.61 -16.38
N SER A 146 13.56 23.07 -17.59
CA SER A 146 14.71 23.06 -18.53
C SER A 146 14.36 23.80 -19.82
N SER A 147 14.78 25.06 -19.90
CA SER A 147 14.64 25.89 -21.11
C SER A 147 15.84 25.69 -22.05
N GLY A 148 15.86 24.57 -22.78
CA GLY A 148 16.98 24.16 -23.64
C GLY A 148 16.57 23.71 -25.04
N GLN A 149 16.22 24.65 -25.94
CA GLN A 149 15.80 24.31 -27.31
C GLN A 149 16.97 23.86 -28.21
N GLY A 150 16.97 22.60 -28.66
CA GLY A 150 17.95 22.17 -29.68
C GLY A 150 17.95 20.71 -30.17
N THR A 151 17.10 20.40 -31.15
CA THR A 151 17.36 19.42 -32.24
C THR A 151 17.15 17.90 -32.00
N SER A 152 15.97 17.44 -32.42
CA SER A 152 15.75 16.25 -33.28
C SER A 152 16.33 14.87 -32.87
N GLY A 153 15.51 14.07 -32.20
CA GLY A 153 15.25 12.68 -32.62
C GLY A 153 16.36 11.65 -32.39
N ALA A 154 16.44 11.14 -31.17
CA ALA A 154 16.95 9.81 -30.82
C ALA A 154 16.07 9.25 -29.70
N ALA A 155 15.96 7.92 -29.60
CA ALA A 155 15.13 7.25 -28.60
C ALA A 155 15.63 7.52 -27.17
N ALA A 156 14.70 7.50 -26.20
CA ALA A 156 15.04 7.36 -24.79
C ALA A 156 15.53 5.93 -24.48
N SER A 157 16.18 5.77 -23.33
CA SER A 157 16.46 4.46 -22.69
C SER A 157 17.50 3.55 -23.36
N THR A 158 18.80 3.80 -23.10
CA THR A 158 19.86 2.78 -23.23
C THR A 158 20.80 2.65 -22.02
N ASP A 159 20.64 3.46 -20.97
CA ASP A 159 21.55 3.52 -19.80
C ASP A 159 20.91 3.06 -18.47
N ARG A 160 19.75 2.37 -18.50
CA ARG A 160 19.18 1.73 -17.30
C ARG A 160 20.13 0.61 -16.82
N PRO A 161 20.46 0.50 -15.52
CA PRO A 161 21.24 -0.62 -15.00
C PRO A 161 20.48 -1.95 -15.17
N ALA A 162 21.21 -3.06 -15.24
CA ALA A 162 20.62 -4.39 -15.44
C ALA A 162 19.83 -4.89 -14.21
N THR A 163 20.10 -4.33 -13.04
CA THR A 163 19.48 -4.68 -11.76
C THR A 163 19.37 -3.44 -10.88
N GLU A 164 18.29 -3.30 -10.14
CA GLU A 164 18.05 -2.20 -9.19
C GLU A 164 17.33 -2.72 -7.93
N SER A 165 17.47 -2.02 -6.80
CA SER A 165 16.90 -2.44 -5.51
C SER A 165 15.75 -1.52 -5.10
N PHE A 166 14.65 -2.12 -4.65
CA PHE A 166 13.41 -1.43 -4.32
C PHE A 166 12.99 -1.76 -2.89
N VAL A 167 12.61 -0.74 -2.11
CA VAL A 167 11.94 -0.94 -0.82
C VAL A 167 10.45 -1.11 -1.08
N VAL A 168 9.86 -2.18 -0.58
CA VAL A 168 8.45 -2.54 -0.82
C VAL A 168 7.79 -3.00 0.47
N GLY A 169 6.62 -2.43 0.75
CA GLY A 169 5.76 -2.78 1.88
C GLY A 169 5.07 -1.54 2.43
N ASP A 170 4.03 -1.78 3.22
CA ASP A 170 3.39 -0.78 4.09
C ASP A 170 3.68 -1.23 5.53
N GLY A 171 4.31 -0.36 6.33
CA GLY A 171 4.88 -0.71 7.64
C GLY A 171 6.15 -1.59 7.55
N GLU A 172 6.00 -2.91 7.60
CA GLU A 172 7.13 -3.87 7.55
C GLU A 172 7.70 -3.99 6.12
N SER A 173 8.44 -2.95 5.72
CA SER A 173 9.07 -2.90 4.40
C SER A 173 10.22 -3.90 4.25
N LYS A 174 10.41 -4.41 3.03
CA LYS A 174 11.53 -5.27 2.64
C LYS A 174 12.21 -4.75 1.37
N THR A 175 13.51 -5.01 1.25
CA THR A 175 14.22 -4.76 -0.02
C THR A 175 14.06 -5.94 -0.96
N LEU A 176 13.63 -5.67 -2.20
CA LEU A 176 13.59 -6.63 -3.31
C LEU A 176 14.53 -6.16 -4.43
N THR A 177 15.21 -7.09 -5.09
CA THR A 177 15.96 -6.76 -6.32
C THR A 177 15.02 -6.91 -7.50
N GLY A 178 15.12 -6.01 -8.49
CA GLY A 178 14.48 -6.16 -9.79
C GLY A 178 15.50 -6.31 -10.91
N GLU A 179 15.29 -7.25 -11.82
CA GLU A 179 16.06 -7.37 -13.06
C GLU A 179 15.38 -6.58 -14.18
N LEU A 180 16.15 -5.81 -14.95
CA LEU A 180 15.61 -5.08 -16.11
C LEU A 180 15.24 -6.06 -17.22
N GLN A 181 13.97 -6.07 -17.63
CA GLN A 181 13.47 -6.94 -18.70
C GLN A 181 12.64 -6.17 -19.74
N ASP A 182 12.76 -6.57 -21.00
CA ASP A 182 12.03 -6.02 -22.14
C ASP A 182 10.70 -6.76 -22.35
N GLY A 183 9.61 -6.00 -22.55
CA GLY A 183 8.33 -6.47 -23.06
C GLY A 183 8.09 -6.06 -24.53
N ASP A 184 6.84 -6.10 -24.99
CA ASP A 184 6.50 -5.64 -26.35
C ASP A 184 6.44 -4.10 -26.43
N GLY A 185 7.60 -3.47 -26.63
CA GLY A 185 7.74 -2.02 -26.78
C GLY A 185 7.87 -1.25 -25.47
N TYR A 186 8.29 -1.90 -24.39
CA TYR A 186 8.58 -1.29 -23.09
C TYR A 186 9.67 -2.08 -22.35
N SER A 187 10.24 -1.48 -21.29
CA SER A 187 11.11 -2.16 -20.33
C SER A 187 10.68 -1.83 -18.89
N LEU A 188 10.83 -2.77 -17.96
CA LEU A 188 10.57 -2.57 -16.53
C LEU A 188 11.47 -3.46 -15.67
N TYR A 189 11.62 -3.13 -14.39
CA TYR A 189 12.30 -4.00 -13.43
C TYR A 189 11.33 -5.05 -12.89
N VAL A 190 11.60 -6.31 -13.21
CA VAL A 190 10.83 -7.46 -12.73
C VAL A 190 11.43 -7.87 -11.38
N LEU A 191 10.69 -7.66 -10.29
CA LEU A 191 11.16 -7.98 -8.94
C LEU A 191 11.34 -9.49 -8.72
N ASP A 192 12.27 -9.84 -7.82
CA ASP A 192 12.46 -11.19 -7.29
C ASP A 192 11.12 -11.81 -6.88
N GLY A 193 10.83 -13.02 -7.37
CA GLY A 193 9.54 -13.69 -7.18
C GLY A 193 8.53 -13.50 -8.31
N TYR A 194 8.80 -12.62 -9.29
CA TYR A 194 7.93 -12.39 -10.44
C TYR A 194 8.48 -12.97 -11.76
N THR A 195 7.56 -13.18 -12.70
CA THR A 195 7.88 -13.59 -14.08
C THR A 195 7.16 -12.68 -15.06
N LEU A 196 7.88 -12.12 -16.05
CA LEU A 196 7.31 -11.39 -17.17
C LEU A 196 7.15 -12.32 -18.40
N ASP A 197 5.90 -12.55 -18.82
CA ASP A 197 5.58 -13.12 -20.13
C ASP A 197 5.47 -11.99 -21.15
N ALA A 198 6.61 -11.60 -21.73
CA ALA A 198 6.69 -10.56 -22.76
C ALA A 198 5.84 -10.86 -24.02
N SER A 199 5.46 -12.13 -24.25
CA SER A 199 4.61 -12.50 -25.39
C SER A 199 3.12 -12.30 -25.13
N ALA A 200 2.73 -12.29 -23.85
CA ALA A 200 1.38 -12.00 -23.39
C ALA A 200 1.24 -10.61 -22.76
N ASN A 201 2.33 -9.84 -22.67
CA ASN A 201 2.46 -8.62 -21.87
C ASN A 201 1.90 -8.79 -20.45
N ARG A 202 2.28 -9.87 -19.77
CA ARG A 202 1.76 -10.22 -18.43
C ARG A 202 2.87 -10.40 -17.42
N LEU A 203 2.87 -9.58 -16.38
CA LEU A 203 3.65 -9.79 -15.16
C LEU A 203 2.84 -10.72 -14.24
N SER A 204 3.45 -11.75 -13.66
CA SER A 204 2.75 -12.70 -12.77
C SER A 204 3.62 -13.09 -11.58
N LEU A 205 2.99 -13.36 -10.44
CA LEU A 205 3.66 -13.99 -9.30
C LEU A 205 4.11 -15.40 -9.71
N THR A 206 5.37 -15.75 -9.43
CA THR A 206 5.95 -17.01 -9.91
C THR A 206 5.40 -18.23 -9.17
N GLU A 207 5.08 -18.09 -7.89
CA GLU A 207 4.55 -19.18 -7.05
C GLU A 207 3.06 -19.42 -7.29
N ASP A 208 2.28 -18.38 -7.57
CA ASP A 208 0.88 -18.49 -8.03
C ASP A 208 0.57 -17.53 -9.20
N PRO A 209 0.68 -18.01 -10.45
CA PRO A 209 0.37 -17.23 -11.65
C PRO A 209 -1.11 -16.81 -11.80
N ALA A 210 -2.00 -17.16 -10.86
CA ALA A 210 -3.35 -16.58 -10.80
C ALA A 210 -3.32 -15.11 -10.36
N TYR A 211 -2.26 -14.66 -9.67
CA TYR A 211 -1.98 -13.25 -9.40
C TYR A 211 -1.15 -12.66 -10.54
N TYR A 212 -1.72 -11.70 -11.27
CA TYR A 212 -1.06 -11.11 -12.44
C TYR A 212 -1.53 -9.68 -12.77
N ALA A 213 -0.69 -8.99 -13.53
CA ALA A 213 -1.02 -7.75 -14.20
C ALA A 213 -0.83 -7.90 -15.72
N GLU A 214 -1.86 -7.61 -16.51
CA GLU A 214 -1.72 -7.42 -17.96
C GLU A 214 -1.35 -5.96 -18.26
N ILE A 215 -0.43 -5.76 -19.21
CA ILE A 215 0.15 -4.47 -19.59
C ILE A 215 -0.27 -4.14 -21.04
N GLU A 216 -0.89 -2.98 -21.25
CA GLU A 216 -1.27 -2.48 -22.57
C GLU A 216 -0.65 -1.09 -22.80
N LYS A 217 0.29 -0.97 -23.75
CA LYS A 217 0.83 0.33 -24.19
C LYS A 217 -0.22 1.09 -24.99
N LEU A 218 -0.51 2.34 -24.60
CA LEU A 218 -1.52 3.17 -25.23
C LEU A 218 -0.98 3.98 -26.42
N PRO A 219 -1.85 4.37 -27.38
CA PRO A 219 -1.50 5.38 -28.37
C PRO A 219 -1.44 6.77 -27.73
N ALA A 220 -0.51 7.63 -28.18
CA ALA A 220 -0.28 8.96 -27.59
C ALA A 220 -1.47 9.95 -27.63
N ASP A 221 -2.57 9.61 -28.29
CA ASP A 221 -3.83 10.37 -28.33
C ASP A 221 -4.99 9.68 -27.56
N TYR A 222 -4.66 8.85 -26.56
CA TYR A 222 -5.66 8.23 -25.69
C TYR A 222 -6.57 9.25 -24.99
N ASN A 223 -7.78 8.81 -24.64
CA ASN A 223 -8.78 9.65 -23.99
C ASN A 223 -9.19 9.04 -22.64
N VAL A 224 -8.88 9.73 -21.56
CA VAL A 224 -9.11 9.26 -20.18
C VAL A 224 -10.59 8.97 -19.89
N ASP A 225 -11.52 9.77 -20.41
CA ASP A 225 -12.96 9.51 -20.23
C ASP A 225 -13.42 8.23 -20.94
N HIS A 226 -12.89 7.94 -22.13
CA HIS A 226 -13.15 6.69 -22.82
C HIS A 226 -12.55 5.49 -22.06
N LEU A 227 -11.32 5.62 -21.56
CA LEU A 227 -10.66 4.58 -20.76
C LEU A 227 -11.40 4.33 -19.44
N ARG A 228 -11.88 5.38 -18.75
CA ARG A 228 -12.72 5.25 -17.54
C ARG A 228 -14.01 4.49 -17.81
N LEU A 229 -14.72 4.82 -18.90
CA LEU A 229 -15.93 4.11 -19.31
C LEU A 229 -15.65 2.65 -19.70
N GLN A 230 -14.52 2.40 -20.38
CA GLN A 230 -14.09 1.06 -20.77
C GLN A 230 -13.72 0.21 -19.54
N GLY A 231 -12.83 0.70 -18.68
CA GLY A 231 -12.40 0.00 -17.46
C GLY A 231 -13.57 -0.30 -16.52
N THR A 232 -14.48 0.67 -16.31
CA THR A 232 -15.72 0.44 -15.54
C THR A 232 -16.53 -0.71 -16.13
N ALA A 233 -16.75 -0.72 -17.45
CA ALA A 233 -17.52 -1.78 -18.11
C ALA A 233 -16.80 -3.14 -18.14
N GLU A 234 -15.46 -3.16 -18.18
CA GLU A 234 -14.65 -4.38 -18.05
C GLU A 234 -14.80 -4.98 -16.64
N LEU A 235 -14.66 -4.16 -15.59
CA LEU A 235 -14.77 -4.56 -14.19
C LEU A 235 -16.19 -4.98 -13.78
N GLU A 236 -17.22 -4.23 -14.18
CA GLU A 236 -18.63 -4.61 -13.97
C GLU A 236 -18.97 -5.95 -14.65
N LYS A 237 -18.43 -6.19 -15.85
CA LYS A 237 -18.63 -7.44 -16.60
C LYS A 237 -17.92 -8.63 -15.95
N ALA A 238 -16.82 -8.40 -15.23
CA ALA A 238 -16.19 -9.41 -14.38
C ALA A 238 -16.99 -9.69 -13.09
N GLY A 239 -18.04 -8.91 -12.80
CA GLY A 239 -18.89 -9.05 -11.62
C GLY A 239 -18.45 -8.21 -10.42
N GLY A 240 -17.45 -7.33 -10.60
CA GLY A 240 -16.97 -6.43 -9.56
C GLY A 240 -17.91 -5.26 -9.29
N THR A 241 -17.97 -4.80 -8.04
CA THR A 241 -18.53 -3.49 -7.70
C THR A 241 -17.43 -2.43 -7.87
N VAL A 242 -17.61 -1.53 -8.83
CA VAL A 242 -16.56 -0.57 -9.22
C VAL A 242 -16.51 0.65 -8.29
N LYS A 243 -15.29 1.04 -7.92
CA LYS A 243 -14.94 2.33 -7.30
C LYS A 243 -13.81 2.99 -8.09
N GLU A 244 -13.80 4.32 -8.12
CA GLU A 244 -12.67 5.12 -8.58
C GLU A 244 -11.94 5.66 -7.35
N PHE A 245 -10.61 5.64 -7.39
CA PHE A 245 -9.71 6.15 -6.35
C PHE A 245 -8.91 7.32 -6.91
N ASP A 246 -8.57 8.26 -6.03
CA ASP A 246 -7.74 9.43 -6.31
C ASP A 246 -6.45 9.41 -5.47
N SER A 247 -5.49 10.26 -5.81
CA SER A 247 -4.17 10.33 -5.15
C SER A 247 -4.25 10.45 -3.62
N ASP A 248 -5.23 11.21 -3.11
CA ASP A 248 -5.43 11.44 -1.67
C ASP A 248 -5.87 10.16 -0.94
N THR A 249 -6.35 9.16 -1.67
CA THR A 249 -6.72 7.83 -1.17
C THR A 249 -5.70 6.73 -1.47
N LEU A 250 -4.62 7.04 -2.21
CA LEU A 250 -3.61 6.09 -2.67
C LEU A 250 -2.21 6.37 -2.09
N VAL A 251 -2.13 7.10 -0.97
CA VAL A 251 -0.87 7.65 -0.40
C VAL A 251 0.23 6.61 -0.14
N GLU A 252 -0.13 5.38 0.24
CA GLU A 252 0.81 4.27 0.48
C GLU A 252 1.05 3.41 -0.78
N SER A 253 0.41 3.72 -1.91
CA SER A 253 0.49 2.91 -3.12
C SER A 253 1.59 3.40 -4.07
N PRO A 254 2.38 2.49 -4.68
CA PRO A 254 3.26 2.81 -5.81
C PRO A 254 2.52 3.42 -7.02
N MET A 255 1.17 3.31 -7.05
CA MET A 255 0.28 3.89 -8.06
C MET A 255 -0.34 5.23 -7.63
N VAL A 256 0.17 5.92 -6.60
CA VAL A 256 -0.38 7.20 -6.10
C VAL A 256 -0.56 8.27 -7.20
N ASN A 257 0.32 8.27 -8.21
CA ASN A 257 0.29 9.20 -9.34
C ASN A 257 -0.49 8.69 -10.58
N ALA A 258 -1.26 7.59 -10.45
CA ALA A 258 -2.06 7.06 -11.55
C ALA A 258 -3.10 8.09 -12.03
N SER A 259 -3.15 8.33 -13.35
CA SER A 259 -4.09 9.30 -13.95
C SER A 259 -5.56 8.83 -13.93
N LEU A 260 -5.78 7.55 -13.65
CA LEU A 260 -7.06 6.92 -13.34
C LEU A 260 -6.78 5.63 -12.56
N PHE A 261 -7.43 5.43 -11.43
CA PHE A 261 -7.43 4.16 -10.69
C PHE A 261 -8.86 3.68 -10.49
N LEU A 262 -9.22 2.54 -11.09
CA LEU A 262 -10.50 1.88 -10.90
C LEU A 262 -10.30 0.51 -10.26
N GLN A 263 -11.05 0.18 -9.21
CA GLN A 263 -11.07 -1.15 -8.61
C GLN A 263 -12.48 -1.75 -8.70
N GLY A 264 -12.58 -2.99 -9.16
CA GLY A 264 -13.78 -3.81 -9.09
C GLY A 264 -13.60 -4.91 -8.05
N SER A 265 -14.24 -4.76 -6.89
CA SER A 265 -14.27 -5.81 -5.85
C SER A 265 -15.33 -6.87 -6.20
N GLY A 266 -14.90 -8.09 -6.50
CA GLY A 266 -15.76 -9.25 -6.76
C GLY A 266 -16.03 -10.08 -5.50
N ALA A 267 -16.50 -11.31 -5.69
CA ALA A 267 -16.71 -12.28 -4.60
C ALA A 267 -15.56 -13.29 -4.45
N ASP A 268 -14.86 -13.58 -5.55
CA ASP A 268 -13.77 -14.57 -5.63
C ASP A 268 -12.42 -13.91 -6.01
N GLU A 269 -12.42 -12.63 -6.41
CA GLU A 269 -11.26 -11.87 -6.85
C GLU A 269 -11.53 -10.36 -6.76
N THR A 270 -10.47 -9.58 -6.55
CA THR A 270 -10.43 -8.14 -6.80
C THR A 270 -9.65 -7.87 -8.11
N ARG A 271 -10.10 -6.88 -8.88
CA ARG A 271 -9.45 -6.45 -10.13
C ARG A 271 -9.26 -4.95 -10.15
N ASP A 272 -8.08 -4.50 -10.61
CA ASP A 272 -7.85 -3.07 -10.86
C ASP A 272 -7.69 -2.80 -12.36
N TYR A 273 -8.07 -1.59 -12.77
CA TYR A 273 -7.83 -1.02 -14.08
C TYR A 273 -7.20 0.36 -13.87
N ILE A 274 -5.91 0.46 -14.16
CA ILE A 274 -5.06 1.61 -13.81
C ILE A 274 -4.52 2.24 -15.09
N LEU A 275 -4.68 3.56 -15.25
CA LEU A 275 -3.96 4.36 -16.24
C LEU A 275 -2.70 4.92 -15.60
N TRP A 276 -1.55 4.52 -16.13
CA TRP A 276 -0.25 5.00 -15.72
C TRP A 276 0.38 5.82 -16.86
N GLU A 277 0.90 7.00 -16.54
CA GLU A 277 1.77 7.77 -17.44
C GLU A 277 3.20 7.60 -16.91
N ALA A 278 4.04 6.93 -17.70
CA ALA A 278 5.44 6.69 -17.35
C ALA A 278 6.27 7.98 -17.48
N GLU A 279 7.47 8.01 -16.89
CA GLU A 279 8.36 9.18 -16.89
C GLU A 279 8.78 9.66 -18.29
N ASP A 280 8.76 8.77 -19.29
CA ASP A 280 9.00 9.09 -20.70
C ASP A 280 7.78 9.68 -21.43
N GLY A 281 6.64 9.83 -20.73
CA GLY A 281 5.34 10.24 -21.29
C GLY A 281 4.59 9.12 -22.02
N SER A 282 5.04 7.86 -21.93
CA SER A 282 4.30 6.72 -22.47
C SER A 282 3.13 6.36 -21.56
N GLY A 283 1.91 6.35 -22.10
CA GLY A 283 0.72 5.87 -21.39
C GLY A 283 0.57 4.35 -21.43
N TYR A 284 0.14 3.76 -20.31
CA TYR A 284 -0.14 2.33 -20.16
C TYR A 284 -1.46 2.10 -19.43
N ILE A 285 -2.17 1.02 -19.79
CA ILE A 285 -3.17 0.41 -18.91
C ILE A 285 -2.56 -0.81 -18.23
N PHE A 286 -2.67 -0.87 -16.91
CA PHE A 286 -2.46 -2.09 -16.14
C PHE A 286 -3.81 -2.68 -15.73
N ARG A 287 -3.97 -4.00 -15.92
CA ARG A 287 -5.14 -4.75 -15.44
C ARG A 287 -4.66 -5.78 -14.43
N LEU A 288 -4.81 -5.46 -13.15
CA LEU A 288 -4.41 -6.35 -12.06
C LEU A 288 -5.55 -7.33 -11.76
N VAL A 289 -5.19 -8.57 -11.44
CA VAL A 289 -6.10 -9.63 -11.02
C VAL A 289 -5.55 -10.27 -9.77
N MET A 290 -6.32 -10.19 -8.70
CA MET A 290 -5.96 -10.63 -7.36
C MET A 290 -7.06 -11.56 -6.83
N PRO A 291 -6.91 -12.89 -6.96
CA PRO A 291 -7.80 -13.85 -6.32
C PRO A 291 -7.92 -13.59 -4.82
N GLU A 292 -9.13 -13.79 -4.27
CA GLU A 292 -9.34 -13.78 -2.82
C GLU A 292 -8.77 -15.06 -2.21
N ASN A 293 -7.85 -14.94 -1.25
CA ASN A 293 -7.24 -16.04 -0.53
C ASN A 293 -7.16 -15.75 0.98
N GLU A 294 -6.96 -16.79 1.81
CA GLU A 294 -6.88 -16.63 3.28
C GLU A 294 -5.56 -15.96 3.72
N ASP A 295 -4.51 -16.08 2.90
CA ASP A 295 -3.17 -15.55 3.15
C ASP A 295 -2.95 -14.27 2.33
N GLY A 296 -3.28 -13.10 2.91
CA GLY A 296 -3.22 -11.80 2.23
C GLY A 296 -1.93 -11.60 1.42
N SER A 297 -2.05 -11.65 0.10
CA SER A 297 -0.91 -11.70 -0.81
C SER A 297 -0.20 -10.34 -0.86
N PRO A 298 1.14 -10.27 -0.73
CA PRO A 298 1.88 -9.01 -0.90
C PRO A 298 1.92 -8.56 -2.37
N PHE A 299 1.27 -9.34 -3.26
CA PHE A 299 1.27 -9.15 -4.70
C PHE A 299 0.98 -7.71 -5.13
N TYR A 300 0.02 -7.02 -4.50
CA TYR A 300 -0.37 -5.68 -4.91
C TYR A 300 0.82 -4.71 -4.87
N MET A 301 1.51 -4.63 -3.74
CA MET A 301 2.64 -3.71 -3.55
C MET A 301 3.81 -4.08 -4.46
N GLU A 302 4.21 -5.34 -4.50
CA GLU A 302 5.37 -5.79 -5.29
C GLU A 302 5.12 -5.72 -6.81
N ALA A 303 3.92 -6.06 -7.27
CA ALA A 303 3.56 -5.92 -8.68
C ALA A 303 3.46 -4.44 -9.07
N THR A 304 2.85 -3.58 -8.24
CA THR A 304 2.74 -2.15 -8.57
C THR A 304 4.10 -1.44 -8.51
N THR A 305 5.00 -1.79 -7.60
CA THR A 305 6.40 -1.31 -7.64
C THR A 305 7.11 -1.76 -8.92
N SER A 306 6.93 -3.02 -9.37
CA SER A 306 7.51 -3.45 -10.65
C SER A 306 6.96 -2.61 -11.82
N LEU A 307 5.64 -2.38 -11.85
CA LEU A 307 4.92 -1.70 -12.93
C LEU A 307 5.19 -0.19 -12.99
N SER A 308 5.41 0.50 -11.87
CA SER A 308 5.70 1.93 -11.87
C SER A 308 7.03 2.25 -12.58
N THR A 309 7.98 1.30 -12.60
CA THR A 309 9.26 1.42 -13.30
C THR A 309 9.19 1.23 -14.82
N ILE A 310 7.99 1.09 -15.40
CA ILE A 310 7.84 0.90 -16.84
C ILE A 310 8.29 2.14 -17.62
N LEU A 311 9.04 1.94 -18.70
CA LEU A 311 9.42 2.98 -19.66
C LEU A 311 9.23 2.45 -21.08
N GLY A 312 8.86 3.32 -22.02
CA GLY A 312 8.74 2.97 -23.43
C GLY A 312 10.09 2.66 -24.09
N LEU A 313 10.03 1.76 -25.09
CA LEU A 313 11.03 1.52 -26.13
C LEU A 313 10.49 2.00 -27.50
#